data_AF-A0A6S6RUE8-F1
#
_entry.id   AF-A0A6S6RUE8-F1
#
_cell.length_a   1.000
_cell.length_b   1.000
_cell.length_c   1.000
_cell.angle_alpha   90.00
_cell.angle_beta   90.00
_cell.angle_gamma   90.00
#
_symmetry.space_group_name_H-M   'P 1'
#
loop_
_entity.id
_entity.type
_entity.pdbx_description
1 polymer ?
#
loop_
_entity_poly.entity_id
_entity_poly.type
_entity_poly.pdbx_seq_one_letter_code
_entity_poly.pdbx_strand_id
1 'polypeptide(L)'
;MELIWQAANLSQSNLTHANLTGANLANTNLTDANLTNVDLSNIDLHSAILEKLDINNTNFAGASLNNTLTLALPNNWRARNLETKLNHFNYQGTLLTSIASIHDRYNELKIKLAWQLISSLKASNVDLKEVTLPLLNIFIKTPFSTDKNISTFVNQLMSEQKKQSIKYAKDIGTTSWHG
;
A
#
# COMPACT_ATOMS: atom_id res chain seq x y z
N MET A 1 19.33 -11.09 -23.29
CA MET A 1 19.97 -11.88 -22.22
C MET A 1 18.90 -12.08 -21.16
N GLU A 2 18.38 -13.29 -20.99
CA GLU A 2 17.46 -13.59 -19.88
C GLU A 2 18.28 -13.59 -18.60
N LEU A 3 18.01 -12.65 -17.69
CA LEU A 3 18.57 -12.71 -16.35
C LEU A 3 17.78 -13.78 -15.58
N ILE A 4 18.39 -14.95 -15.40
CA ILE A 4 17.79 -16.06 -14.67
C ILE A 4 18.12 -15.88 -13.19
N TRP A 5 17.15 -15.37 -12.43
CA TRP A 5 17.22 -15.27 -10.97
C TRP A 5 16.45 -16.41 -10.30
N GLN A 6 16.03 -17.42 -11.07
CA GLN A 6 15.27 -18.56 -10.58
C GLN A 6 16.01 -19.25 -9.42
N ALA A 7 15.29 -19.48 -8.31
CA ALA A 7 15.84 -20.06 -7.09
C ALA A 7 17.03 -19.29 -6.46
N ALA A 8 17.26 -18.04 -6.85
CA ALA A 8 18.27 -17.20 -6.22
C ALA A 8 17.86 -16.84 -4.79
N ASN A 9 18.87 -16.57 -3.94
CA ASN A 9 18.65 -15.96 -2.65
C ASN A 9 18.89 -14.46 -2.76
N LEU A 10 17.81 -13.69 -2.78
CA LEU A 10 17.77 -12.23 -2.80
C LEU A 10 17.22 -11.65 -1.50
N SER A 11 17.24 -12.42 -0.42
CA SER A 11 16.84 -11.92 0.88
C SER A 11 17.65 -10.68 1.25
N GLN A 12 16.97 -9.69 1.84
CA GLN A 12 17.53 -8.38 2.24
C GLN A 12 18.17 -7.57 1.10
N SER A 13 17.96 -7.96 -0.17
CA SER A 13 18.55 -7.26 -1.29
C SER A 13 17.85 -5.91 -1.52
N ASN A 14 18.66 -4.90 -1.84
CA ASN A 14 18.14 -3.62 -2.32
C ASN A 14 17.97 -3.67 -3.85
N LEU A 15 16.73 -3.82 -4.29
CA LEU A 15 16.36 -3.86 -5.71
C LEU A 15 15.67 -2.56 -6.15
N THR A 16 15.88 -1.46 -5.42
CA THR A 16 15.23 -0.17 -5.73
C THR A 16 15.57 0.26 -7.16
N HIS A 17 14.56 0.51 -7.99
CA HIS A 17 14.67 0.82 -9.43
C HIS A 17 15.30 -0.28 -10.30
N ALA A 18 15.42 -1.52 -9.81
CA ALA A 18 15.95 -2.61 -10.62
C ALA A 18 15.05 -2.84 -11.84
N ASN A 19 15.67 -2.94 -13.02
CA ASN A 19 14.98 -3.42 -14.22
C ASN A 19 14.94 -4.96 -14.18
N LEU A 20 13.78 -5.51 -13.86
CA LEU A 20 13.52 -6.95 -13.81
C LEU A 20 12.68 -7.42 -15.00
N THR A 21 12.51 -6.61 -16.05
CA THR A 21 11.77 -6.99 -17.24
C THR A 21 12.37 -8.26 -17.86
N GLY A 22 11.53 -9.30 -17.99
CA GLY A 22 11.94 -10.60 -18.52
C GLY A 22 12.70 -11.50 -17.53
N ALA A 23 12.87 -11.08 -16.27
CA ALA A 23 13.45 -11.95 -15.24
C ALA A 23 12.44 -13.04 -14.83
N ASN A 24 12.95 -14.26 -14.62
CA ASN A 24 12.22 -15.31 -13.94
C ASN A 24 12.59 -15.30 -12.45
N LEU A 25 11.64 -14.91 -11.58
CA LEU A 25 11.81 -14.86 -10.13
C LEU A 25 11.12 -16.05 -9.42
N ALA A 26 10.68 -17.07 -10.15
CA ALA A 26 10.10 -18.26 -9.54
C ALA A 26 11.09 -18.93 -8.58
N ASN A 27 10.58 -19.37 -7.42
CA ASN A 27 11.36 -20.01 -6.35
C ASN A 27 12.44 -19.13 -5.68
N THR A 28 12.50 -17.83 -6.02
CA THR A 28 13.47 -16.91 -5.43
C THR A 28 13.10 -16.59 -3.98
N ASN A 29 14.09 -16.50 -3.11
CA ASN A 29 13.89 -15.94 -1.77
C ASN A 29 14.04 -14.42 -1.83
N LEU A 30 12.95 -13.68 -1.59
CA LEU A 30 12.93 -12.21 -1.53
C LEU A 30 12.67 -11.69 -0.11
N THR A 31 12.78 -12.51 0.93
CA THR A 31 12.51 -12.10 2.31
C THR A 31 13.26 -10.81 2.68
N ASP A 32 12.55 -9.81 3.19
CA ASP A 32 13.09 -8.48 3.56
C ASP A 32 13.70 -7.67 2.39
N ALA A 33 13.42 -8.02 1.12
CA ALA A 33 13.90 -7.26 -0.02
C ALA A 33 13.17 -5.92 -0.20
N ASN A 34 13.90 -4.92 -0.70
CA ASN A 34 13.36 -3.62 -1.08
C ASN A 34 13.10 -3.57 -2.59
N LEU A 35 11.82 -3.55 -2.96
CA LEU A 35 11.31 -3.52 -4.34
C LEU A 35 10.76 -2.13 -4.71
N THR A 36 11.20 -1.08 -4.01
CA THR A 36 10.72 0.28 -4.26
C THR A 36 10.99 0.69 -5.71
N ASN A 37 9.98 1.24 -6.39
CA ASN A 37 10.05 1.68 -7.79
C ASN A 37 10.44 0.56 -8.79
N VAL A 38 10.01 -0.68 -8.56
CA VAL A 38 10.26 -1.82 -9.46
C VAL A 38 9.02 -2.15 -10.28
N ASP A 39 9.19 -2.38 -11.58
CA ASP A 39 8.14 -2.95 -12.42
C ASP A 39 8.21 -4.48 -12.38
N LEU A 40 7.27 -5.10 -11.66
CA LEU A 40 7.08 -6.55 -11.63
C LEU A 40 5.91 -7.00 -12.53
N SER A 41 5.47 -6.15 -13.47
CA SER A 41 4.38 -6.53 -14.34
C SER A 41 4.70 -7.77 -15.16
N ASN A 42 3.75 -8.70 -15.19
CA ASN A 42 3.85 -9.99 -15.87
C ASN A 42 5.01 -10.89 -15.41
N ILE A 43 5.66 -10.59 -14.27
CA ILE A 43 6.74 -11.42 -13.74
C ILE A 43 6.17 -12.66 -13.05
N ASP A 44 6.89 -13.78 -13.19
CA ASP A 44 6.58 -15.01 -12.50
C ASP A 44 7.19 -15.06 -11.08
N LEU A 45 6.31 -15.11 -10.06
CA LEU A 45 6.63 -15.17 -8.63
C LEU A 45 5.88 -16.34 -7.94
N HIS A 46 5.33 -17.31 -8.68
CA HIS A 46 4.34 -18.27 -8.15
C HIS A 46 4.86 -19.09 -6.95
N SER A 47 6.15 -19.38 -6.88
CA SER A 47 6.78 -20.09 -5.76
C SER A 47 7.85 -19.28 -5.04
N ALA A 48 7.89 -17.95 -5.23
CA ALA A 48 8.82 -17.10 -4.51
C ALA A 48 8.44 -16.95 -3.03
N ILE A 49 9.44 -16.76 -2.16
CA ILE A 49 9.24 -16.39 -0.75
C ILE A 49 9.12 -14.87 -0.70
N LEU A 50 7.93 -14.35 -0.39
CA LEU A 50 7.57 -12.93 -0.52
C LEU A 50 7.33 -12.26 0.83
N GLU A 51 8.20 -12.50 1.79
CA GLU A 51 7.98 -12.06 3.16
C GLU A 51 8.62 -10.70 3.44
N LYS A 52 7.91 -9.82 4.14
CA LYS A 52 8.40 -8.51 4.60
C LYS A 52 8.99 -7.66 3.47
N LEU A 53 8.28 -7.54 2.35
CA LEU A 53 8.74 -6.74 1.22
C LEU A 53 8.45 -5.26 1.43
N ASP A 54 9.41 -4.39 1.11
CA ASP A 54 9.07 -2.98 0.86
C ASP A 54 8.67 -2.81 -0.61
N ILE A 55 7.38 -2.57 -0.85
CA ILE A 55 6.78 -2.56 -2.19
C ILE A 55 6.30 -1.17 -2.64
N ASN A 56 6.83 -0.07 -2.09
CA ASN A 56 6.34 1.26 -2.49
C ASN A 56 6.57 1.47 -3.99
N ASN A 57 5.51 1.86 -4.71
CA ASN A 57 5.59 2.07 -6.15
C ASN A 57 6.11 0.83 -6.92
N THR A 58 5.85 -0.37 -6.41
CA THR A 58 6.03 -1.60 -7.18
C THR A 58 4.79 -1.87 -8.01
N ASN A 59 4.94 -2.21 -9.29
CA ASN A 59 3.83 -2.58 -10.17
C ASN A 59 3.68 -4.11 -10.23
N PHE A 60 2.53 -4.66 -9.81
CA PHE A 60 2.24 -6.10 -9.85
C PHE A 60 1.24 -6.49 -10.96
N ALA A 61 0.95 -5.60 -11.91
CA ALA A 61 -0.03 -5.88 -12.96
C ALA A 61 0.33 -7.15 -13.76
N GLY A 62 -0.55 -8.15 -13.74
CA GLY A 62 -0.32 -9.42 -14.44
C GLY A 62 0.70 -10.36 -13.79
N ALA A 63 1.33 -9.97 -12.67
CA ALA A 63 2.29 -10.81 -11.97
C ALA A 63 1.65 -12.13 -11.49
N SER A 64 2.39 -13.23 -11.60
CA SER A 64 1.99 -14.52 -11.04
C SER A 64 2.44 -14.61 -9.59
N LEU A 65 1.58 -14.22 -8.65
CA LEU A 65 1.86 -14.23 -7.21
C LEU A 65 1.37 -15.52 -6.53
N ASN A 66 1.79 -15.69 -5.28
CA ASN A 66 1.14 -16.58 -4.32
C ASN A 66 0.56 -15.78 -3.15
N ASN A 67 -0.25 -16.43 -2.31
CA ASN A 67 -0.93 -15.78 -1.18
C ASN A 67 -0.02 -15.51 0.05
N THR A 68 1.30 -15.72 -0.07
CA THR A 68 2.23 -15.60 1.07
C THR A 68 2.72 -14.18 1.29
N LEU A 69 2.61 -13.27 0.30
CA LEU A 69 3.18 -11.92 0.38
C LEU A 69 2.83 -11.20 1.70
N THR A 70 3.83 -10.60 2.33
CA THR A 70 3.70 -9.72 3.51
C THR A 70 4.55 -8.45 3.35
N LEU A 71 4.16 -7.39 4.06
CA LEU A 71 4.76 -6.07 3.93
C LEU A 71 5.81 -5.82 5.02
N ALA A 72 6.94 -5.22 4.65
CA ALA A 72 7.78 -4.50 5.59
C ALA A 72 7.15 -3.13 5.85
N LEU A 73 6.48 -2.99 7.00
CA LEU A 73 5.86 -1.74 7.43
C LEU A 73 6.74 -1.06 8.48
N PRO A 74 6.81 0.29 8.47
CA PRO A 74 7.55 1.01 9.50
C PRO A 74 6.90 0.82 10.88
N ASN A 75 7.72 0.68 11.91
CA ASN A 75 7.27 0.64 13.30
C ASN A 75 6.76 2.01 13.82
N ASN A 76 6.99 3.08 13.06
CA ASN A 76 6.55 4.43 13.38
C ASN A 76 6.27 5.21 12.09
N TRP A 77 5.01 5.65 11.92
CA TRP A 77 4.59 6.47 10.79
C TRP A 77 4.81 7.96 11.11
N ARG A 78 5.81 8.57 10.47
CA ARG A 78 6.01 10.04 10.53
C ARG A 78 5.27 10.69 9.36
N ALA A 79 4.86 11.95 9.51
CA ALA A 79 4.10 12.69 8.49
C ALA A 79 4.69 12.55 7.06
N ARG A 80 6.01 12.73 6.90
CA ARG A 80 6.69 12.56 5.60
C ARG A 80 6.56 11.13 5.03
N ASN A 81 6.70 10.11 5.87
CA ASN A 81 6.60 8.72 5.45
C ASN A 81 5.15 8.38 5.07
N LEU A 82 4.19 8.85 5.88
CA LEU A 82 2.76 8.73 5.64
C LEU A 82 2.38 9.29 4.27
N GLU A 83 2.77 10.54 3.97
CA GLU A 83 2.51 11.17 2.68
C GLU A 83 3.17 10.43 1.52
N THR A 84 4.49 10.21 1.59
CA THR A 84 5.24 9.61 0.49
C THR A 84 4.80 8.17 0.19
N LYS A 85 4.36 7.41 1.20
CA LYS A 85 3.92 6.02 1.01
C LYS A 85 2.42 5.85 0.76
N LEU A 86 1.57 6.83 1.10
CA LEU A 86 0.11 6.65 1.05
C LEU A 86 -0.64 7.73 0.27
N ASN A 87 -0.01 8.83 -0.13
CA ASN A 87 -0.68 9.90 -0.85
C ASN A 87 -0.43 9.84 -2.37
N HIS A 88 -1.15 8.96 -3.07
CA HIS A 88 -1.02 8.84 -4.53
C HIS A 88 -1.62 10.00 -5.32
N PHE A 89 -2.22 10.99 -4.65
CA PHE A 89 -2.63 12.23 -5.32
C PHE A 89 -1.44 13.17 -5.51
N ASN A 90 -0.49 13.14 -4.57
CA ASN A 90 0.68 14.02 -4.59
C ASN A 90 1.96 13.29 -5.05
N TYR A 91 2.01 11.97 -4.89
CA TYR A 91 3.17 11.15 -5.23
C TYR A 91 2.80 10.10 -6.28
N GLN A 92 3.63 9.96 -7.31
CA GLN A 92 3.47 8.89 -8.29
C GLN A 92 3.86 7.57 -7.65
N GLY A 93 2.90 6.65 -7.57
CA GLY A 93 3.16 5.31 -7.10
C GLY A 93 3.46 5.26 -5.61
N THR A 94 2.57 4.62 -4.88
CA THR A 94 2.60 4.53 -3.43
C THR A 94 2.42 3.08 -3.02
N LEU A 95 2.59 2.79 -1.73
CA LEU A 95 2.23 1.47 -1.20
C LEU A 95 0.76 1.12 -1.52
N LEU A 96 -0.15 2.10 -1.46
CA LEU A 96 -1.56 1.90 -1.77
C LEU A 96 -1.78 1.47 -3.24
N THR A 97 -1.14 2.15 -4.19
CA THR A 97 -1.28 1.79 -5.60
C THR A 97 -0.60 0.47 -5.93
N SER A 98 0.48 0.14 -5.23
CA SER A 98 1.14 -1.16 -5.38
C SER A 98 0.24 -2.31 -4.93
N ILE A 99 -0.41 -2.19 -3.77
CA ILE A 99 -1.43 -3.16 -3.33
C ILE A 99 -2.60 -3.21 -4.33
N ALA A 100 -3.04 -2.05 -4.84
CA ALA A 100 -4.16 -1.98 -5.79
C ALA A 100 -3.83 -2.59 -7.16
N SER A 101 -2.56 -2.56 -7.59
CA SER A 101 -2.09 -3.09 -8.88
C SER A 101 -2.14 -4.62 -8.97
N ILE A 102 -2.22 -5.31 -7.84
CA ILE A 102 -2.36 -6.77 -7.79
C ILE A 102 -3.69 -7.17 -8.46
N HIS A 103 -3.62 -8.18 -9.34
CA HIS A 103 -4.77 -8.68 -10.08
C HIS A 103 -5.88 -9.20 -9.14
N ASP A 104 -7.15 -9.00 -9.51
CA ASP A 104 -8.32 -9.36 -8.69
C ASP A 104 -8.50 -10.88 -8.44
N ARG A 105 -7.69 -11.72 -9.10
CA ARG A 105 -7.63 -13.15 -8.77
C ARG A 105 -6.99 -13.40 -7.40
N TYR A 106 -6.26 -12.42 -6.88
CA TYR A 106 -5.62 -12.44 -5.56
C TYR A 106 -6.34 -11.51 -4.57
N ASN A 107 -7.67 -11.42 -4.63
CA ASN A 107 -8.46 -10.55 -3.75
C ASN A 107 -8.20 -10.81 -2.25
N GLU A 108 -8.06 -12.07 -1.85
CA GLU A 108 -7.70 -12.43 -0.47
C GLU A 108 -6.35 -11.83 -0.06
N LEU A 109 -5.35 -11.89 -0.96
CA LEU A 109 -4.06 -11.28 -0.72
C LEU A 109 -4.17 -9.75 -0.63
N LYS A 110 -4.91 -9.11 -1.54
CA LYS A 110 -5.15 -7.65 -1.50
C LYS A 110 -5.73 -7.22 -0.15
N ILE A 111 -6.75 -7.93 0.33
CA ILE A 111 -7.38 -7.68 1.63
C ILE A 111 -6.37 -7.90 2.78
N LYS A 112 -5.60 -9.00 2.75
CA LYS A 112 -4.56 -9.29 3.74
C LYS A 112 -3.52 -8.16 3.84
N LEU A 113 -3.02 -7.66 2.72
CA LEU A 113 -2.03 -6.58 2.67
C LEU A 113 -2.61 -5.24 3.13
N ALA A 114 -3.84 -4.92 2.70
CA ALA A 114 -4.55 -3.75 3.18
C ALA A 114 -4.75 -3.79 4.70
N TRP A 115 -5.10 -4.95 5.25
CA TRP A 115 -5.26 -5.12 6.70
C TRP A 115 -3.94 -5.02 7.47
N GLN A 116 -2.83 -5.54 6.94
CA GLN A 116 -1.50 -5.32 7.52
C GLN A 116 -1.18 -3.83 7.64
N LEU A 117 -1.39 -3.07 6.56
CA LEU A 117 -1.20 -1.62 6.53
C LEU A 117 -2.10 -0.91 7.56
N ILE A 118 -3.40 -1.18 7.54
CA ILE A 118 -4.36 -0.56 8.47
C ILE A 118 -4.00 -0.87 9.93
N SER A 119 -3.62 -2.10 10.23
CA SER A 119 -3.22 -2.51 11.58
C SER A 119 -1.96 -1.77 12.04
N SER A 120 -0.97 -1.58 11.17
CA SER A 120 0.25 -0.82 11.46
C SER A 120 -0.05 0.67 11.71
N LEU A 121 -0.94 1.28 10.92
CA LEU A 121 -1.38 2.67 11.13
C LEU A 121 -2.10 2.83 12.47
N LYS A 122 -3.02 1.92 12.80
CA LYS A 122 -3.75 1.91 14.08
C LYS A 122 -2.81 1.74 15.27
N ALA A 123 -1.86 0.80 15.18
CA ALA A 123 -0.90 0.55 16.25
C ALA A 123 0.01 1.76 16.53
N SER A 124 0.26 2.60 15.52
CA SER A 124 1.11 3.77 15.65
C SER A 124 0.38 5.05 16.10
N ASN A 125 -0.95 5.00 16.24
CA ASN A 125 -1.81 6.12 16.68
C ASN A 125 -1.51 7.44 15.94
N VAL A 126 -1.40 7.39 14.61
CA VAL A 126 -1.03 8.53 13.78
C VAL A 126 -2.22 9.31 13.25
N ASP A 127 -2.04 10.62 13.05
CA ASP A 127 -3.03 11.47 12.40
C ASP A 127 -3.06 11.16 10.89
N LEU A 128 -4.23 10.79 10.38
CA LEU A 128 -4.44 10.38 8.99
C LEU A 128 -5.03 11.48 8.11
N LYS A 129 -5.20 12.71 8.60
CA LYS A 129 -5.84 13.80 7.84
C LYS A 129 -5.29 13.97 6.42
N GLU A 130 -3.98 14.07 6.28
CA GLU A 130 -3.30 14.31 4.99
C GLU A 130 -3.42 13.15 3.99
N VAL A 131 -3.78 11.94 4.47
CA VAL A 131 -3.90 10.73 3.65
C VAL A 131 -5.30 10.11 3.69
N THR A 132 -6.27 10.79 4.31
CA THR A 132 -7.64 10.27 4.45
C THR A 132 -8.28 10.06 3.08
N LEU A 133 -8.19 11.05 2.18
CA LEU A 133 -8.76 10.92 0.85
C LEU A 133 -8.05 9.85 -0.01
N PRO A 134 -6.70 9.77 -0.05
CA PRO A 134 -6.00 8.65 -0.68
C PRO A 134 -6.43 7.28 -0.14
N LEU A 135 -6.51 7.09 1.18
CA LEU A 135 -6.96 5.84 1.79
C LEU A 135 -8.37 5.47 1.34
N LEU A 136 -9.31 6.42 1.41
CA LEU A 136 -10.69 6.22 0.96
C LEU A 136 -10.75 5.88 -0.54
N ASN A 137 -9.96 6.56 -1.38
CA ASN A 137 -9.96 6.36 -2.83
C ASN A 137 -9.66 4.91 -3.26
N ILE A 138 -8.89 4.17 -2.46
CA ILE A 138 -8.58 2.76 -2.71
C ILE A 138 -9.53 1.85 -1.94
N PHE A 139 -9.70 2.07 -0.63
CA PHE A 139 -10.38 1.10 0.23
C PHE A 139 -11.91 1.07 0.12
N ILE A 140 -12.55 2.06 -0.52
CA ILE A 140 -13.99 1.99 -0.84
C ILE A 140 -14.30 1.05 -2.02
N LYS A 141 -13.30 0.68 -2.82
CA LYS A 141 -13.47 -0.15 -4.02
C LYS A 141 -13.36 -1.64 -3.68
N THR A 142 -13.99 -2.48 -4.50
CA THR A 142 -13.77 -3.93 -4.44
C THR A 142 -12.30 -4.25 -4.79
N PRO A 143 -11.68 -5.25 -4.14
CA PRO A 143 -12.25 -6.15 -3.11
C PRO A 143 -12.21 -5.58 -1.69
N PHE A 144 -11.56 -4.44 -1.44
CA PHE A 144 -11.31 -3.95 -0.08
C PHE A 144 -12.61 -3.67 0.70
N SER A 145 -13.61 -3.11 0.04
CA SER A 145 -14.91 -2.79 0.64
C SER A 145 -15.79 -4.01 0.97
N THR A 146 -15.42 -5.21 0.53
CA THR A 146 -16.15 -6.42 0.91
C THR A 146 -15.69 -6.97 2.27
N ASP A 147 -14.51 -6.56 2.76
CA ASP A 147 -14.02 -6.96 4.07
C ASP A 147 -14.62 -6.09 5.18
N LYS A 148 -15.12 -6.74 6.24
CA LYS A 148 -15.80 -6.07 7.36
C LYS A 148 -14.87 -5.16 8.15
N ASN A 149 -13.61 -5.57 8.35
CA ASN A 149 -12.65 -4.82 9.16
C ASN A 149 -12.15 -3.58 8.41
N ILE A 150 -11.90 -3.72 7.11
CA ILE A 150 -11.56 -2.60 6.22
C ILE A 150 -12.74 -1.62 6.12
N SER A 151 -13.96 -2.13 5.91
CA SER A 151 -15.17 -1.28 5.86
C SER A 151 -15.40 -0.50 7.16
N THR A 152 -15.12 -1.12 8.31
CA THR A 152 -15.19 -0.44 9.62
C THR A 152 -14.18 0.71 9.70
N PHE A 153 -12.95 0.48 9.23
CA PHE A 153 -11.92 1.51 9.17
C PHE A 153 -12.29 2.65 8.21
N VAL A 154 -12.81 2.32 7.03
CA VAL A 154 -13.30 3.30 6.04
C VAL A 154 -14.42 4.17 6.62
N ASN A 155 -15.39 3.57 7.32
CA ASN A 155 -16.47 4.31 7.98
C ASN A 155 -15.95 5.25 9.08
N GLN A 156 -14.93 4.82 9.83
CA GLN A 156 -14.28 5.67 10.82
C GLN A 156 -13.67 6.91 10.15
N LEU A 157 -12.87 6.73 9.09
CA LEU A 157 -12.25 7.83 8.34
C LEU A 157 -13.30 8.83 7.81
N MET A 158 -14.38 8.34 7.19
CA MET A 158 -15.47 9.20 6.70
C MET A 158 -16.13 10.00 7.82
N SER A 159 -16.31 9.39 9.00
CA SER A 159 -16.89 10.08 10.16
C SER A 159 -15.99 11.20 10.71
N GLU A 160 -14.67 10.97 10.73
CA GLU A 160 -13.68 11.94 11.18
C GLU A 160 -13.58 13.12 10.21
N GLN A 161 -13.63 12.86 8.91
CA GLN A 161 -13.65 13.89 7.87
C GLN A 161 -14.89 14.79 7.98
N LYS A 162 -16.08 14.20 8.23
CA LYS A 162 -17.32 14.97 8.43
C LYS A 162 -17.27 15.84 9.69
N LYS A 163 -16.67 15.36 10.79
CA LYS A 163 -16.50 16.16 12.01
C LYS A 163 -15.61 17.38 11.76
N GLN A 164 -14.54 17.22 10.98
CA GLN A 164 -13.62 18.31 10.65
C GLN A 164 -14.27 19.37 9.76
N SER A 165 -15.04 18.96 8.75
CA SER A 165 -15.76 19.92 7.88
C SER A 165 -16.80 20.74 8.65
N ILE A 166 -17.52 20.10 9.58
CA ILE A 166 -18.48 20.79 10.46
C ILE A 166 -17.77 21.77 11.40
N LYS A 167 -16.61 21.38 11.98
CA LYS A 167 -15.82 22.27 12.84
C LYS A 167 -15.36 23.51 12.07
N TYR A 168 -14.78 23.32 10.88
CA TYR A 168 -14.33 24.43 10.03
C TYR A 168 -15.48 25.37 9.65
N ALA A 169 -16.65 24.83 9.30
CA ALA A 169 -17.83 25.62 8.99
C ALA A 169 -18.35 26.48 10.17
N LYS A 170 -18.19 26.00 11.41
CA LYS A 170 -18.53 26.77 12.62
C LYS A 170 -17.50 27.88 12.89
N ASP A 171 -16.22 27.59 12.69
CA ASP A 171 -15.14 28.55 12.93
C ASP A 171 -15.26 29.76 11.97
N ILE A 172 -15.57 29.55 10.69
CA ILE A 172 -15.80 30.65 9.72
C ILE A 172 -17.09 31.44 10.00
N GLY A 173 -18.14 30.79 10.51
CA GLY A 173 -19.44 31.43 10.80
C GLY A 173 -19.43 32.31 12.05
N THR A 174 -18.43 32.17 12.92
CA THR A 174 -18.26 33.01 14.14
C THR A 174 -17.37 34.23 13.92
N THR A 175 -16.59 34.27 12.82
CA THR A 175 -15.71 35.40 12.48
C THR A 175 -16.37 36.52 11.66
N SER A 176 -17.68 36.45 11.34
CA SER A 176 -18.33 37.41 10.41
C SER A 176 -19.32 38.41 11.04
N TRP A 177 -19.24 38.69 12.35
CA TRP A 177 -20.19 39.63 13.01
C TRP A 177 -19.49 40.64 13.92
N HIS A 178 -18.55 41.42 13.40
CA HIS A 178 -18.16 42.73 13.98
C HIS A 178 -17.69 43.64 12.84
N GLY A 179 -18.63 44.37 12.24
CA GLY A 179 -18.40 45.39 11.22
C GLY A 179 -19.57 46.34 11.18
#